data_AF-A0A4Y5YII1-F1
#
_entry.id   AF-A0A4Y5YII1-F1
#
_cell.length_a   1.000
_cell.length_b   1.000
_cell.length_c   1.000
_cell.angle_alpha   90.00
_cell.angle_beta   90.00
_cell.angle_gamma   90.00
#
_symmetry.space_group_name_H-M   'P 1'
#
loop_
_entity.id
_entity.type
_entity.pdbx_description
1 polymer ?
#
loop_
_entity_poly.entity_id
_entity_poly.type
_entity_poly.pdbx_seq_one_letter_code
_entity_poly.pdbx_strand_id
1 'polypeptide(L)'
;MESLLRNTFNNMIQEYEVIFESYYPSHHSTGFMEANQVHLFAKSLCNLQSDAFSWFEAPLKKVGRSYPRIDAVIFIPGLEAVVFIEAKRINNPNAKVNEIYKDIDRLLIDNNRNHIMAKVKFDIKHQYIVYLADVWLETKNKKSIPYWWCSKEKPDGILDRVSSRYKDTQTFVERMQSVGVNWNIKNQHIHEFRMVENYCLMFGIHKI
;
A
#
# COMPACT_ATOMS: atom_id res chain seq x y z
N MET A 1 2.11 17.34 -1.68
CA MET A 1 1.45 16.03 -1.50
C MET A 1 2.32 14.98 -0.82
N GLU A 2 3.53 14.69 -1.31
CA GLU A 2 4.36 13.61 -0.72
C GLU A 2 4.61 13.79 0.79
N SER A 3 4.86 15.03 1.24
CA SER A 3 4.96 15.36 2.67
C SER A 3 3.66 15.07 3.43
N LEU A 4 2.49 15.40 2.85
CA LEU A 4 1.18 15.09 3.44
C LEU A 4 1.01 13.58 3.60
N LEU A 5 1.28 12.79 2.55
CA LEU A 5 1.16 11.33 2.59
C LEU A 5 2.15 10.68 3.57
N ARG A 6 3.37 11.22 3.70
CA ARG A 6 4.34 10.78 4.71
C ARG A 6 3.85 11.11 6.12
N ASN A 7 3.32 12.30 6.35
CA ASN A 7 2.74 12.68 7.64
C ASN A 7 1.52 11.81 7.97
N THR A 8 0.70 11.46 6.97
CA THR A 8 -0.41 10.52 7.13
C THR A 8 0.08 9.17 7.65
N PHE A 9 1.15 8.62 7.06
CA PHE A 9 1.74 7.36 7.50
C PHE A 9 2.35 7.46 8.90
N ASN A 10 3.02 8.57 9.23
CA ASN A 10 3.57 8.79 10.58
C ASN A 10 2.47 8.84 11.65
N ASN A 11 1.35 9.54 11.37
CA ASN A 11 0.18 9.57 12.26
C ASN A 11 -0.47 8.18 12.40
N MET A 12 -0.50 7.40 11.32
CA MET A 12 -0.97 6.02 11.37
C MET A 12 -0.07 5.17 12.28
N ILE A 13 1.25 5.30 12.17
CA ILE A 13 2.20 4.63 13.07
C ILE A 13 1.90 4.99 14.53
N GLN A 14 1.79 6.28 14.86
CA GLN A 14 1.48 6.75 16.21
C GLN A 14 0.18 6.15 16.75
N GLU A 15 -0.86 6.05 15.92
CA GLU A 15 -2.12 5.41 16.34
C GLU A 15 -1.91 3.92 16.64
N TYR A 16 -1.14 3.20 15.81
CA TYR A 16 -0.77 1.81 16.09
C TYR A 16 0.01 1.68 17.41
N GLU A 17 0.92 2.60 17.72
CA GLU A 17 1.64 2.60 19.00
C GLU A 17 0.67 2.76 20.17
N VAL A 18 -0.22 3.74 20.13
CA VAL A 18 -1.26 3.94 21.16
C VAL A 18 -2.15 2.71 21.31
N ILE A 19 -2.57 2.10 20.20
CA ILE A 19 -3.35 0.85 20.22
C ILE A 19 -2.55 -0.23 20.94
N PHE A 20 -1.30 -0.50 20.55
CA PHE A 20 -0.51 -1.59 21.13
C PHE A 20 -0.16 -1.37 22.60
N GLU A 21 0.01 -0.13 23.05
CA GLU A 21 0.21 0.21 24.46
C GLU A 21 -1.06 0.01 25.28
N SER A 22 -2.22 0.28 24.70
CA SER A 22 -3.51 0.28 25.41
C SER A 22 -4.30 -1.02 25.28
N TYR A 23 -4.08 -1.77 24.21
CA TYR A 23 -4.88 -2.91 23.79
C TYR A 23 -4.13 -3.81 22.80
N TYR A 24 -3.83 -5.04 23.20
CA TYR A 24 -3.27 -6.02 22.28
C TYR A 24 -4.38 -6.62 21.38
N PRO A 25 -4.41 -6.36 20.06
CA PRO A 25 -5.58 -6.67 19.24
C PRO A 25 -5.68 -8.12 18.76
N SER A 26 -4.69 -8.96 19.03
CA SER A 26 -4.68 -10.34 18.56
C SER A 26 -4.78 -11.32 19.73
N HIS A 27 -5.82 -12.14 19.74
CA HIS A 27 -5.99 -13.19 20.74
C HIS A 27 -5.67 -14.54 20.09
N HIS A 28 -4.56 -15.17 20.51
CA HIS A 28 -4.15 -16.52 20.09
C HIS A 28 -3.93 -16.70 18.58
N SER A 29 -3.69 -15.62 17.84
CA SER A 29 -3.34 -15.67 16.42
C SER A 29 -2.21 -14.69 16.13
N THR A 30 -1.51 -14.89 15.02
CA THR A 30 -0.72 -13.81 14.44
C THR A 30 -1.56 -13.18 13.36
N GLY A 31 -1.73 -11.86 13.42
CA GLY A 31 -2.45 -11.12 12.40
C GLY A 31 -3.38 -10.03 12.90
N PHE A 32 -3.15 -8.83 12.40
CA PHE A 32 -4.17 -7.79 12.40
C PHE A 32 -4.94 -7.85 11.08
N MET A 33 -6.16 -7.31 11.09
CA MET A 33 -6.97 -7.23 9.89
C MET A 33 -6.35 -6.24 8.91
N GLU A 34 -6.21 -6.63 7.64
CA GLU A 34 -5.67 -5.78 6.57
C GLU A 34 -6.43 -4.44 6.46
N ALA A 35 -7.75 -4.47 6.67
CA ALA A 35 -8.62 -3.29 6.70
C ALA A 35 -8.18 -2.21 7.71
N ASN A 36 -7.50 -2.59 8.80
CA ASN A 36 -7.01 -1.61 9.78
C ASN A 36 -5.97 -0.67 9.16
N GLN A 37 -5.15 -1.18 8.21
CA GLN A 37 -4.15 -0.35 7.55
C GLN A 37 -4.81 0.80 6.80
N VAL A 38 -5.84 0.46 6.02
CA VAL A 38 -6.57 1.39 5.16
C VAL A 38 -7.40 2.37 5.99
N HIS A 39 -8.11 1.88 7.01
CA HIS A 39 -8.92 2.72 7.89
C HIS A 39 -8.07 3.75 8.63
N LEU A 40 -6.94 3.34 9.22
CA LEU A 40 -6.09 4.25 9.99
C LEU A 40 -5.38 5.26 9.09
N PHE A 41 -4.93 4.84 7.90
CA PHE A 41 -4.37 5.77 6.92
C PHE A 41 -5.41 6.79 6.45
N ALA A 42 -6.62 6.35 6.10
CA ALA A 42 -7.69 7.23 5.64
C ALA A 42 -8.16 8.21 6.73
N LYS A 43 -8.35 7.72 7.97
CA LYS A 43 -8.65 8.55 9.15
C LYS A 43 -7.59 9.64 9.33
N SER A 44 -6.32 9.24 9.28
CA SER A 44 -5.18 10.14 9.41
C SER A 44 -5.15 11.23 8.33
N LEU A 45 -5.38 10.87 7.06
CA LEU A 45 -5.38 11.83 5.96
C LEU A 45 -6.54 12.82 6.06
N CYS A 46 -7.74 12.33 6.33
CA CYS A 46 -8.92 13.19 6.52
C CYS A 46 -8.81 14.11 7.75
N ASN A 47 -8.04 13.72 8.77
CA ASN A 47 -7.73 14.61 9.90
C ASN A 47 -6.71 15.69 9.55
N LEU A 48 -5.69 15.35 8.75
CA LEU A 48 -4.66 16.30 8.31
C LEU A 48 -5.15 17.26 7.23
N GLN A 49 -6.21 16.89 6.50
CA GLN A 49 -6.75 17.66 5.40
C GLN A 49 -8.28 17.66 5.46
N SER A 50 -8.83 18.78 5.94
CA SER A 50 -10.23 18.90 6.35
C SER A 50 -11.26 18.76 5.22
N ASP A 51 -10.86 18.99 3.98
CA ASP A 51 -11.72 18.81 2.80
C ASP A 51 -11.56 17.43 2.14
N ALA A 52 -10.65 16.59 2.65
CA ALA A 52 -10.46 15.25 2.12
C ALA A 52 -11.58 14.30 2.57
N PHE A 53 -12.02 13.42 1.68
CA PHE A 53 -12.99 12.37 1.98
C PHE A 53 -12.59 11.05 1.32
N SER A 54 -12.93 9.94 1.98
CA SER A 54 -12.56 8.59 1.55
C SER A 54 -13.76 7.74 1.15
N TRP A 55 -13.53 6.79 0.26
CA TRP A 55 -14.47 5.72 -0.08
C TRP A 55 -13.74 4.39 -0.12
N PHE A 56 -14.22 3.42 0.64
CA PHE A 56 -13.63 2.08 0.72
C PHE A 56 -14.22 1.15 -0.33
N GLU A 57 -13.48 0.11 -0.71
CA GLU A 57 -13.97 -0.91 -1.64
C GLU A 57 -14.41 -0.30 -2.99
N ALA A 58 -13.64 0.69 -3.48
CA ALA A 58 -14.00 1.47 -4.65
C ALA A 58 -13.98 0.58 -5.90
N PRO A 59 -15.06 0.53 -6.69
CA PRO A 59 -15.12 -0.33 -7.87
C PRO A 59 -14.21 0.22 -8.98
N LEU A 60 -13.39 -0.67 -9.54
CA LEU A 60 -12.67 -0.46 -10.80
C LEU A 60 -13.58 -0.79 -11.99
N LYS A 61 -13.07 -0.60 -13.20
CA LYS A 61 -13.81 -0.92 -14.42
C LYS A 61 -14.20 -2.40 -14.45
N LYS A 62 -15.43 -2.67 -14.89
CA LYS A 62 -16.00 -4.02 -14.99
C LYS A 62 -15.11 -4.95 -15.83
N VAL A 63 -14.89 -6.17 -15.33
CA VAL A 63 -14.27 -7.27 -16.07
C VAL A 63 -15.26 -8.43 -16.11
N GLY A 64 -15.80 -8.74 -17.30
CA GLY A 64 -16.86 -9.73 -17.44
C GLY A 64 -18.12 -9.36 -16.65
N ARG A 65 -18.41 -10.12 -15.58
CA ARG A 65 -19.57 -9.88 -14.68
C ARG A 65 -19.20 -9.23 -13.35
N SER A 66 -17.92 -9.08 -13.00
CA SER A 66 -17.49 -8.51 -11.72
C SER A 66 -16.94 -7.09 -11.87
N TYR A 67 -17.07 -6.31 -10.80
CA TYR A 67 -16.31 -5.07 -10.60
C TYR A 67 -15.21 -5.41 -9.60
N PRO A 68 -13.95 -5.57 -10.05
CA PRO A 68 -12.84 -5.66 -9.11
C PRO A 68 -12.79 -4.36 -8.30
N ARG A 69 -12.25 -4.41 -7.09
CA ARG A 69 -12.21 -3.27 -6.17
C ARG A 69 -10.78 -2.96 -5.77
N ILE A 70 -10.57 -1.74 -5.33
CA ILE A 70 -9.39 -1.31 -4.58
C ILE A 70 -9.83 -1.03 -3.15
N ASP A 71 -8.89 -1.12 -2.21
CA ASP A 71 -9.24 -1.06 -0.79
C ASP A 71 -9.80 0.30 -0.39
N ALA A 72 -9.23 1.39 -0.91
CA ALA A 72 -9.81 2.72 -0.76
C ALA A 72 -9.38 3.72 -1.84
N VAL A 73 -10.17 4.78 -1.98
CA VAL A 73 -9.79 6.02 -2.66
C VAL A 73 -10.00 7.20 -1.71
N ILE A 74 -9.11 8.18 -1.76
CA ILE A 74 -9.24 9.45 -1.02
C ILE A 74 -9.19 10.60 -2.01
N PHE A 75 -10.20 11.46 -1.97
CA PHE A 75 -10.33 12.65 -2.79
C PHE A 75 -10.00 13.88 -1.95
N ILE A 76 -9.24 14.82 -2.53
CA ILE A 76 -8.79 16.04 -1.87
C ILE A 76 -9.08 17.25 -2.79
N PRO A 77 -10.29 17.85 -2.71
CA PRO A 77 -10.72 18.89 -3.63
C PRO A 77 -9.80 20.11 -3.70
N GLY A 78 -9.39 20.65 -2.55
CA GLY A 78 -8.55 21.85 -2.45
C GLY A 78 -7.11 21.64 -2.91
N LEU A 79 -6.70 20.39 -3.11
CA LEU A 79 -5.41 20.04 -3.74
C LEU A 79 -5.58 19.48 -5.15
N GLU A 80 -6.80 19.47 -5.70
CA GLU A 80 -7.13 18.89 -7.01
C GLU A 80 -6.53 17.48 -7.16
N ALA A 81 -6.63 16.68 -6.10
CA ALA A 81 -5.90 15.43 -5.98
C ALA A 81 -6.76 14.22 -5.62
N VAL A 82 -6.28 13.05 -6.04
CA VAL A 82 -6.82 11.74 -5.66
C VAL A 82 -5.69 10.79 -5.26
N VAL A 83 -5.96 9.96 -4.25
CA VAL A 83 -5.07 8.93 -3.73
C VAL A 83 -5.78 7.58 -3.84
N PHE A 84 -5.23 6.67 -4.63
CA PHE A 84 -5.69 5.28 -4.73
C PHE A 84 -4.89 4.42 -3.75
N ILE A 85 -5.56 3.60 -2.95
CA ILE A 85 -4.95 2.84 -1.87
C ILE A 85 -5.20 1.35 -2.07
N GLU A 86 -4.13 0.58 -1.98
CA GLU A 86 -4.13 -0.88 -1.78
C GLU A 86 -3.29 -1.19 -0.53
N ALA A 87 -3.70 -2.19 0.22
CA ALA A 87 -3.04 -2.70 1.40
C ALA A 87 -2.81 -4.20 1.26
N LYS A 88 -1.73 -4.73 1.87
CA LYS A 88 -1.50 -6.17 1.86
C LYS A 88 -0.91 -6.71 3.14
N ARG A 89 -1.51 -7.77 3.65
CA ARG A 89 -0.93 -8.60 4.69
C ARG A 89 -0.07 -9.70 4.12
N ILE A 90 1.24 -9.61 4.37
CA ILE A 90 2.24 -10.53 3.84
C ILE A 90 2.43 -11.71 4.80
N ASN A 91 1.41 -12.57 4.88
CA ASN A 91 1.44 -13.79 5.71
C ASN A 91 2.17 -14.96 5.01
N ASN A 92 2.20 -14.97 3.68
CA ASN A 92 2.94 -15.92 2.85
C ASN A 92 3.73 -15.14 1.78
N PRO A 93 5.02 -14.83 2.02
CA PRO A 93 5.86 -14.05 1.10
C PRO A 93 5.75 -14.47 -0.37
N ASN A 94 5.90 -15.77 -0.66
CA ASN A 94 5.94 -16.28 -2.04
C ASN A 94 4.62 -16.06 -2.81
N ALA A 95 3.48 -16.11 -2.13
CA ALA A 95 2.19 -15.85 -2.75
C ALA A 95 1.90 -14.34 -2.83
N LYS A 96 2.10 -13.64 -1.71
CA LYS A 96 1.68 -12.24 -1.54
C LYS A 96 2.49 -11.24 -2.36
N VAL A 97 3.78 -11.51 -2.61
CA VAL A 97 4.59 -10.68 -3.51
C VAL A 97 3.97 -10.61 -4.91
N ASN A 98 3.45 -11.72 -5.44
CA ASN A 98 2.82 -11.73 -6.75
C ASN A 98 1.45 -11.04 -6.77
N GLU A 99 0.73 -11.04 -5.65
CA GLU A 99 -0.51 -10.26 -5.49
C GLU A 99 -0.20 -8.77 -5.51
N ILE A 100 0.84 -8.33 -4.79
CA ILE A 100 1.27 -6.92 -4.76
C ILE A 100 1.56 -6.40 -6.18
N TYR A 101 2.30 -7.17 -7.00
CA TYR A 101 2.55 -6.78 -8.39
C TYR A 101 1.26 -6.63 -9.20
N LYS A 102 0.31 -7.56 -9.04
CA LYS A 102 -0.98 -7.50 -9.75
C LYS A 102 -1.81 -6.31 -9.31
N ASP A 103 -1.82 -5.99 -8.02
CA ASP A 103 -2.58 -4.87 -7.46
C ASP A 103 -2.06 -3.54 -8.00
N ILE A 104 -0.74 -3.37 -8.03
CA ILE A 104 -0.08 -2.19 -8.62
C ILE A 104 -0.38 -2.10 -10.11
N ASP A 105 -0.23 -3.20 -10.86
CA ASP A 105 -0.55 -3.25 -12.28
C ASP A 105 -2.00 -2.82 -12.56
N ARG A 106 -2.96 -3.26 -11.73
CA ARG A 106 -4.37 -2.87 -11.85
C ARG A 106 -4.56 -1.37 -11.65
N LEU A 107 -3.83 -0.74 -10.72
CA LEU A 107 -3.89 0.69 -10.46
C LEU A 107 -3.18 1.53 -11.53
N LEU A 108 -2.17 0.98 -12.21
CA LEU A 108 -1.49 1.65 -13.32
C LEU A 108 -2.32 1.72 -14.61
N ILE A 109 -3.42 0.96 -14.72
CA ILE A 109 -4.33 1.04 -15.87
C ILE A 109 -5.20 2.30 -15.79
N ASP A 110 -5.00 3.24 -16.73
CA ASP A 110 -5.75 4.51 -16.81
C ASP A 110 -7.26 4.32 -16.77
N ASN A 111 -7.77 3.34 -17.51
CA ASN A 111 -9.20 3.03 -17.55
C ASN A 111 -9.79 2.69 -16.18
N ASN A 112 -9.01 2.09 -15.28
CA ASN A 112 -9.48 1.78 -13.94
C ASN A 112 -9.57 3.04 -13.09
N ARG A 113 -8.53 3.90 -13.13
CA ARG A 113 -8.52 5.17 -12.40
C ARG A 113 -9.58 6.13 -12.92
N ASN A 114 -9.71 6.25 -14.24
CA ASN A 114 -10.73 7.08 -14.89
C ASN A 114 -12.15 6.62 -14.53
N HIS A 115 -12.38 5.32 -14.31
CA HIS A 115 -13.68 4.83 -13.86
C HIS A 115 -14.05 5.36 -12.47
N ILE A 116 -13.10 5.36 -11.53
CA ILE A 116 -13.29 5.91 -10.18
C ILE A 116 -13.51 7.42 -10.24
N MET A 117 -12.76 8.13 -11.08
CA MET A 117 -12.80 9.59 -11.17
C MET A 117 -13.98 10.14 -12.00
N ALA A 118 -14.68 9.29 -12.77
CA ALA A 118 -15.66 9.73 -13.79
C ALA A 118 -16.81 10.61 -13.28
N LYS A 119 -17.13 10.56 -11.98
CA LYS A 119 -18.25 11.30 -11.37
C LYS A 119 -17.81 12.30 -10.30
N VAL A 120 -16.50 12.59 -10.24
CA VAL A 120 -15.96 13.58 -9.33
C VAL A 120 -16.40 14.98 -9.79
N LYS A 121 -16.80 15.83 -8.83
CA LYS A 121 -17.37 17.16 -9.10
C LYS A 121 -16.33 18.29 -9.01
N PHE A 122 -15.06 17.97 -9.17
CA PHE A 122 -13.93 18.90 -9.13
C PHE A 122 -12.81 18.38 -10.03
N ASP A 123 -11.90 19.27 -10.45
CA ASP A 123 -10.79 18.92 -11.33
C ASP A 123 -9.71 18.11 -10.58
N ILE A 124 -9.22 17.05 -11.21
CA ILE A 124 -8.13 16.24 -10.67
C ILE A 124 -6.89 16.46 -11.52
N LYS A 125 -5.91 17.18 -10.97
CA LYS A 125 -4.60 17.44 -11.58
C LYS A 125 -3.49 16.54 -11.03
N HIS A 126 -3.71 15.92 -9.89
CA HIS A 126 -2.70 15.10 -9.23
C HIS A 126 -3.25 13.74 -8.81
N GLN A 127 -2.60 12.67 -9.26
CA GLN A 127 -2.98 11.29 -8.94
C GLN A 127 -1.83 10.60 -8.22
N TYR A 128 -2.13 9.91 -7.13
CA TYR A 128 -1.16 9.16 -6.35
C TYR A 128 -1.66 7.75 -6.09
N ILE A 129 -0.75 6.79 -6.10
CA ILE A 129 -0.95 5.45 -5.58
C ILE A 129 -0.21 5.37 -4.25
N VAL A 130 -0.92 4.93 -3.21
CA VAL A 130 -0.35 4.56 -1.93
C VAL A 130 -0.50 3.06 -1.77
N TYR A 131 0.60 2.38 -1.46
CA TYR A 131 0.59 0.96 -1.15
C TYR A 131 1.02 0.76 0.30
N LEU A 132 0.15 0.13 1.08
CA LEU A 132 0.38 -0.24 2.48
C LEU A 132 0.67 -1.73 2.57
N ALA A 133 1.52 -2.13 3.49
CA ALA A 133 1.66 -3.54 3.81
C ALA A 133 2.03 -3.77 5.27
N ASP A 134 1.67 -4.93 5.81
CA ASP A 134 2.15 -5.41 7.10
C ASP A 134 2.76 -6.80 6.97
N VAL A 135 3.71 -7.08 7.84
CA VAL A 135 4.37 -8.39 7.93
C VAL A 135 4.73 -8.73 9.37
N TRP A 136 4.49 -9.98 9.74
CA TRP A 136 4.98 -10.56 10.98
C TRP A 136 6.32 -11.25 10.73
N LEU A 137 7.43 -10.78 11.29
CA LEU A 137 8.82 -11.17 11.03
C LEU A 137 9.23 -12.49 11.72
N GLU A 138 8.33 -13.45 11.82
CA GLU A 138 8.53 -14.68 12.63
C GLU A 138 9.45 -15.72 11.98
N THR A 139 9.61 -15.66 10.65
CA THR A 139 10.37 -16.66 9.87
C THR A 139 11.44 -15.98 9.04
N LYS A 140 12.48 -16.72 8.64
CA LYS A 140 13.56 -16.20 7.77
C LYS A 140 13.00 -15.51 6.52
N ASN A 141 12.05 -16.13 5.83
CA ASN A 141 11.46 -15.57 4.61
C ASN A 141 10.64 -14.30 4.89
N LYS A 142 9.93 -14.24 6.03
CA LYS A 142 9.19 -13.02 6.41
C LYS A 142 10.14 -11.90 6.86
N LYS A 143 11.27 -12.21 7.53
CA LYS A 143 12.34 -11.25 7.87
C LYS A 143 13.00 -10.62 6.65
N SER A 144 12.98 -11.31 5.51
CA SER A 144 13.47 -10.78 4.24
C SER A 144 12.53 -9.78 3.55
N ILE A 145 11.26 -9.67 3.97
CA ILE A 145 10.27 -8.81 3.30
C ILE A 145 10.60 -7.31 3.37
N PRO A 146 10.96 -6.73 4.53
CA PRO A 146 11.36 -5.32 4.58
C PRO A 146 12.54 -5.03 3.65
N TYR A 147 13.51 -5.95 3.58
CA TYR A 147 14.64 -5.83 2.67
C TYR A 147 14.21 -5.96 1.20
N TRP A 148 13.34 -6.91 0.85
CA TRP A 148 12.77 -7.02 -0.49
C TRP A 148 12.03 -5.75 -0.94
N TRP A 149 11.33 -5.08 -0.03
CA TRP A 149 10.57 -3.85 -0.30
C TRP A 149 11.44 -2.68 -0.76
N CYS A 150 12.67 -2.56 -0.22
CA CYS A 150 13.51 -1.38 -0.41
C CYS A 150 14.86 -1.63 -1.08
N SER A 151 15.31 -2.87 -1.18
CA SER A 151 16.65 -3.18 -1.68
C SER A 151 16.73 -3.28 -3.20
N LYS A 152 17.96 -3.08 -3.68
CA LYS A 152 18.40 -3.42 -5.04
C LYS A 152 19.01 -4.82 -5.09
N GLU A 153 18.65 -5.68 -4.14
CA GLU A 153 19.13 -7.06 -4.08
C GLU A 153 17.94 -8.00 -3.94
N LYS A 154 18.13 -9.26 -4.32
CA LYS A 154 17.08 -10.28 -4.19
C LYS A 154 17.38 -11.11 -2.94
N PRO A 155 16.58 -10.99 -1.87
CA PRO A 155 16.83 -11.78 -0.68
C PRO A 155 16.57 -13.27 -0.92
N ASP A 156 17.38 -14.10 -0.28
CA ASP A 156 17.24 -15.55 -0.30
C ASP A 156 15.87 -16.01 0.19
N GLY A 157 15.28 -17.01 -0.49
CA GLY A 157 14.08 -17.70 -0.03
C GLY A 157 12.74 -17.09 -0.47
N ILE A 158 12.74 -15.93 -1.16
CA ILE A 158 11.55 -15.40 -1.84
C ILE A 158 11.52 -15.91 -3.28
N LEU A 159 10.59 -16.83 -3.53
CA LEU A 159 10.33 -17.38 -4.86
C LEU A 159 9.29 -16.52 -5.58
N ASP A 160 9.77 -15.59 -6.40
CA ASP A 160 8.90 -14.91 -7.34
C ASP A 160 8.55 -15.85 -8.49
N ARG A 161 7.32 -16.38 -8.50
CA ARG A 161 6.75 -17.03 -9.69
C ARG A 161 6.35 -15.94 -10.69
N VAL A 162 7.36 -15.43 -11.40
CA VAL A 162 7.23 -14.20 -12.18
C VAL A 162 6.36 -14.39 -13.43
N SER A 163 5.46 -13.43 -13.65
CA SER A 163 4.84 -13.19 -14.97
C SER A 163 5.92 -12.94 -16.04
N SER A 164 5.63 -13.23 -17.31
CA SER A 164 6.57 -12.95 -18.40
C SER A 164 6.97 -11.49 -18.51
N ARG A 165 6.16 -10.58 -17.96
CA ARG A 165 6.39 -9.14 -17.95
C ARG A 165 7.63 -8.71 -17.15
N TYR A 166 8.06 -9.49 -16.16
CA TYR A 166 9.16 -9.11 -15.26
C TYR A 166 10.35 -10.08 -15.29
N LYS A 167 10.46 -10.89 -16.36
CA LYS A 167 11.50 -11.91 -16.53
C LYS A 167 12.93 -11.38 -16.39
N ASP A 168 13.16 -10.14 -16.83
CA ASP A 168 14.49 -9.54 -16.95
C ASP A 168 14.85 -8.60 -15.77
N THR A 169 14.07 -8.65 -14.69
CA THR A 169 14.24 -7.77 -13.52
C THR A 169 14.51 -8.60 -12.27
N GLN A 170 15.54 -8.23 -11.52
CA GLN A 170 16.03 -9.03 -10.40
C GLN A 170 15.41 -8.61 -9.07
N THR A 171 15.06 -7.33 -8.94
CA THR A 171 14.64 -6.73 -7.67
C THR A 171 13.24 -6.12 -7.75
N PHE A 172 12.63 -5.88 -6.60
CA PHE A 172 11.33 -5.20 -6.53
C PHE A 172 11.38 -3.79 -7.13
N VAL A 173 12.42 -3.02 -6.78
CA VAL A 173 12.60 -1.65 -7.26
C VAL A 173 12.78 -1.60 -8.78
N GLU A 174 13.60 -2.49 -9.36
CA GLU A 174 13.77 -2.57 -10.83
C GLU A 174 12.46 -2.94 -11.53
N ARG A 175 11.67 -3.84 -10.93
CA ARG A 175 10.35 -4.22 -11.47
C ARG A 175 9.40 -3.04 -11.51
N MET A 176 9.31 -2.31 -10.41
CA MET A 176 8.49 -1.13 -10.31
C MET A 176 8.92 -0.09 -11.35
N GLN A 177 10.23 0.15 -11.47
CA GLN A 177 10.77 1.05 -12.48
C GLN A 177 10.43 0.61 -13.91
N SER A 178 10.46 -0.69 -14.21
CA SER A 178 10.12 -1.24 -15.54
C SER A 178 8.68 -0.99 -15.98
N VAL A 179 7.77 -0.75 -15.03
CA VAL A 179 6.37 -0.40 -15.29
C VAL A 179 6.06 1.08 -15.04
N GLY A 180 7.09 1.92 -14.94
CA GLY A 180 6.95 3.37 -14.74
C GLY A 180 6.72 3.80 -13.29
N VAL A 181 6.71 2.87 -12.34
CA VAL A 181 6.59 3.17 -10.91
C VAL A 181 7.96 3.56 -10.39
N ASN A 182 8.18 4.87 -10.19
CA ASN A 182 9.39 5.35 -9.54
C ASN A 182 9.32 5.09 -8.04
N TRP A 183 9.68 3.87 -7.62
CA TRP A 183 9.79 3.51 -6.21
C TRP A 183 11.26 3.57 -5.78
N ASN A 184 11.56 4.31 -4.72
CA ASN A 184 12.91 4.47 -4.20
C ASN A 184 12.87 4.77 -2.69
N ILE A 185 14.04 4.89 -2.08
CA ILE A 185 14.15 5.07 -0.62
C ILE A 185 13.46 6.35 -0.09
N LYS A 186 13.20 7.36 -0.93
CA LYS A 186 12.55 8.60 -0.51
C LYS A 186 11.03 8.44 -0.35
N ASN A 187 10.42 7.61 -1.18
CA ASN A 187 8.97 7.34 -1.18
C ASN A 187 8.62 5.94 -0.68
N GLN A 188 9.54 5.32 0.06
CA GLN A 188 9.34 4.11 0.85
C GLN A 188 9.50 4.41 2.33
N HIS A 189 8.74 3.70 3.14
CA HIS A 189 9.00 3.66 4.57
C HIS A 189 8.72 2.27 5.12
N ILE A 190 9.51 1.90 6.13
CA ILE A 190 9.43 0.64 6.87
C ILE A 190 9.49 1.07 8.33
N HIS A 191 8.53 0.61 9.12
CA HIS A 191 8.48 0.88 10.55
C HIS A 191 8.26 -0.42 11.32
N GLU A 192 9.27 -0.83 12.07
CA GLU A 192 9.20 -1.95 13.00
C GLU A 192 8.75 -1.46 14.37
N PHE A 193 7.70 -2.08 14.91
CA PHE A 193 7.13 -1.69 16.20
C PHE A 193 7.90 -2.32 17.34
N ARG A 194 8.20 -1.53 18.37
CA ARG A 194 8.88 -2.03 19.59
C ARG A 194 7.93 -2.74 20.55
N MET A 195 6.66 -2.34 20.57
CA MET A 195 5.64 -2.86 21.49
C MET A 195 5.07 -4.22 21.06
N VAL A 196 5.23 -4.57 19.78
CA VAL A 196 4.78 -5.85 19.22
C VAL A 196 5.97 -6.53 18.58
N GLU A 197 6.41 -7.63 19.18
CA GLU A 197 7.56 -8.37 18.68
C GLU A 197 7.30 -8.85 17.25
N ASN A 198 8.30 -8.68 16.38
CA ASN A 198 8.28 -9.16 15.01
C ASN A 198 7.13 -8.57 14.18
N TYR A 199 6.73 -7.31 14.36
CA TYR A 199 5.71 -6.68 13.51
C TYR A 199 6.23 -5.42 12.82
N CYS A 200 5.96 -5.31 11.52
CA CYS A 200 6.39 -4.19 10.70
C CYS A 200 5.26 -3.69 9.81
N LEU A 201 5.14 -2.36 9.69
CA LEU A 201 4.38 -1.69 8.63
C LEU A 201 5.31 -1.19 7.53
N MET A 202 4.81 -1.20 6.30
CA MET A 202 5.50 -0.74 5.11
C MET A 202 4.59 0.16 4.29
N PHE A 203 5.20 1.11 3.61
CA PHE A 203 4.53 2.16 2.88
C PHE A 203 5.28 2.49 1.59
N GLY A 204 4.53 2.78 0.54
CA GLY A 204 5.02 3.25 -0.74
C GLY A 204 4.13 4.32 -1.33
N ILE A 205 4.74 5.33 -1.97
CA ILE A 205 4.03 6.34 -2.76
C ILE A 205 4.51 6.31 -4.20
N HIS A 206 3.58 6.33 -5.15
CA HIS A 206 3.86 6.61 -6.54
C HIS A 206 2.99 7.76 -7.03
N LYS A 207 3.61 8.77 -7.62
CA LYS A 207 2.90 9.84 -8.35
C LYS A 207 2.79 9.43 -9.81
N ILE A 208 1.57 9.52 -10.35
CA ILE A 208 1.24 9.24 -11.75
C ILE A 208 1.49 10.48 -12.60
#